data_AF-A0A2X3JNQ1-F1
#
_entry.id   AF-A0A2X3JNQ1-F1
#
_cell.length_a   1.000
_cell.length_b   1.000
_cell.length_c   1.000
_cell.angle_alpha   90.00
_cell.angle_beta   90.00
_cell.angle_gamma   90.00
#
_symmetry.space_group_name_H-M   'P 1'
#
loop_
_entity.id
_entity.type
_entity.pdbx_description
1 polymer ?
#
loop_
_entity_poly.entity_id
_entity_poly.type
_entity_poly.pdbx_seq_one_letter_code
_entity_poly.pdbx_strand_id
1 'polypeptide(L)'
;MLGRIFSPVSHLNSVKNSPELREAYEQTLPLLSEYSTWVGQHEGLYKAYRDLRDGDHYATLNTAQKKAVDNALRDFELSGIGLPKEKQQRYGEIATRLSELGNQYSNNVLDATMGWTKLVTDEAELAGCQKARWLRQKPRLKRKNLKATC
;
A
#
# COMPACT_ATOMS: atom_id res chain seq x y z
N MET A 1 6.84 -14.79 6.26
CA MET A 1 8.00 -14.74 5.33
C MET A 1 7.79 -13.67 4.25
N LEU A 2 6.67 -13.72 3.50
CA LEU A 2 6.33 -12.75 2.45
C LEU A 2 6.37 -11.28 2.90
N GLY A 3 5.74 -10.93 4.02
CA GLY A 3 5.73 -9.55 4.54
C GLY A 3 7.11 -8.98 4.85
N ARG A 4 8.08 -9.81 5.26
CA ARG A 4 9.46 -9.36 5.51
C ARG A 4 10.21 -9.02 4.22
N ILE A 5 9.89 -9.72 3.13
CA ILE A 5 10.53 -9.52 1.82
C ILE A 5 9.88 -8.35 1.09
N PHE A 6 8.54 -8.25 1.14
CA PHE A 6 7.82 -7.22 0.41
C PHE A 6 7.81 -5.86 1.11
N SER A 7 7.94 -5.81 2.44
CA SER A 7 7.94 -4.55 3.19
C SER A 7 9.00 -3.55 2.71
N PRO A 8 10.27 -3.94 2.50
CA PRO A 8 11.27 -3.04 1.90
C PRO A 8 10.89 -2.55 0.49
N VAL A 9 10.32 -3.41 -0.35
CA VAL A 9 9.92 -3.07 -1.72
C VAL A 9 8.78 -2.04 -1.71
N SER A 10 7.75 -2.28 -0.92
CA SER A 10 6.62 -1.35 -0.72
C SER A 10 7.08 -0.02 -0.12
N HIS A 11 7.99 -0.06 0.85
CA HIS A 11 8.57 1.15 1.44
C HIS A 11 9.34 1.97 0.40
N LEU A 12 10.23 1.33 -0.38
CA LEU A 12 10.98 1.99 -1.44
C LEU A 12 10.05 2.59 -2.50
N ASN A 13 8.97 1.89 -2.88
CA ASN A 13 7.99 2.41 -3.82
C ASN A 13 7.33 3.71 -3.30
N SER A 14 7.19 3.85 -1.97
CA SER A 14 6.63 5.04 -1.33
C SER A 14 7.62 6.19 -1.16
N VAL A 15 8.87 5.93 -0.76
CA VAL A 15 9.81 7.00 -0.38
C VAL A 15 10.89 7.28 -1.42
N LYS A 16 11.11 6.35 -2.37
CA LYS A 16 12.15 6.41 -3.38
C LYS A 16 11.65 5.81 -4.70
N ASN A 17 10.47 6.27 -5.13
CA ASN A 17 9.85 5.82 -6.37
C ASN A 17 10.73 6.12 -7.59
N SER A 18 10.78 5.18 -8.54
CA SER A 18 11.34 5.37 -9.88
C SER A 18 10.48 4.61 -10.90
N PRO A 19 10.57 4.92 -12.21
CA PRO A 19 9.81 4.20 -13.24
C PRO A 19 10.04 2.69 -13.19
N GLU A 20 11.29 2.25 -13.02
CA GLU A 20 11.68 0.83 -13.01
C GLU A 20 11.14 0.12 -11.77
N LEU A 21 11.21 0.78 -10.60
CA LEU A 21 10.66 0.22 -9.37
C LEU A 21 9.13 0.16 -9.42
N ARG A 22 8.50 1.16 -10.03
CA ARG A 22 7.04 1.23 -10.19
C ARG A 22 6.54 0.09 -11.07
N GLU A 23 7.16 -0.14 -12.22
CA GLU A 23 6.84 -1.26 -13.12
C GLU A 23 6.98 -2.62 -12.40
N ALA A 24 8.11 -2.84 -11.73
CA ALA A 24 8.33 -4.08 -10.98
C ALA A 24 7.32 -4.25 -9.84
N TYR A 25 6.96 -3.17 -9.14
CA TYR A 25 5.96 -3.19 -8.08
C TYR A 25 4.58 -3.56 -8.61
N GLU A 26 4.15 -2.92 -9.71
CA GLU A 26 2.86 -3.16 -10.35
C GLU A 26 2.69 -4.63 -10.79
N GLN A 27 3.76 -5.26 -11.32
CA GLN A 27 3.74 -6.68 -11.70
C GLN A 27 3.54 -7.63 -10.51
N THR A 28 3.91 -7.23 -9.30
CA THR A 28 3.75 -8.08 -8.10
C THR A 28 2.37 -7.98 -7.44
N LEU A 29 1.63 -6.88 -7.68
CA LEU A 29 0.34 -6.64 -7.02
C LEU A 29 -0.71 -7.72 -7.30
N PRO A 30 -0.86 -8.24 -8.53
CA PRO A 30 -1.80 -9.33 -8.80
C PRO A 30 -1.46 -10.58 -8.01
N LEU A 31 -0.18 -10.98 -8.00
CA LEU A 31 0.30 -12.17 -7.29
C LEU A 31 0.07 -12.09 -5.78
N LEU A 32 0.31 -10.91 -5.20
CA LEU A 32 0.09 -10.67 -3.77
C LEU A 32 -1.40 -10.67 -3.41
N SER A 33 -2.24 -10.10 -4.28
CA SER A 33 -3.69 -10.03 -4.07
C SER A 33 -4.33 -11.43 -4.20
N GLU A 34 -3.89 -12.21 -5.18
CA GLU A 34 -4.30 -13.59 -5.38
C GLU A 34 -3.89 -14.46 -4.18
N TYR A 35 -2.61 -14.41 -3.78
CA TYR A 35 -2.12 -15.17 -2.62
C TYR A 35 -2.87 -14.79 -1.33
N SER A 36 -3.09 -13.50 -1.08
CA SER A 36 -3.78 -13.05 0.13
C SER A 36 -5.24 -13.50 0.14
N THR A 37 -5.92 -13.44 -1.01
CA THR A 37 -7.29 -13.95 -1.16
C THR A 37 -7.33 -15.45 -0.94
N TRP A 38 -6.41 -16.20 -1.56
CA TRP A 38 -6.32 -17.64 -1.40
C TRP A 38 -6.11 -18.04 0.07
N VAL A 39 -5.17 -17.40 0.78
CA VAL A 39 -4.96 -17.66 2.22
C VAL A 39 -6.23 -17.36 3.01
N GLY A 40 -6.84 -16.19 2.79
CA GLY A 40 -8.04 -15.76 3.52
C GLY A 40 -9.30 -16.57 3.20
N GLN A 41 -9.33 -17.30 2.09
CA GLN A 41 -10.44 -18.17 1.67
C GLN A 41 -10.08 -19.66 1.70
N HIS A 42 -8.98 -20.03 2.35
CA HIS A 42 -8.57 -21.43 2.45
C HIS A 42 -9.39 -22.20 3.50
N GLU A 43 -10.30 -23.06 3.05
CA GLU A 43 -11.18 -23.85 3.93
C GLU A 43 -10.43 -24.71 4.95
N GLY A 44 -9.37 -25.41 4.53
CA GLY A 44 -8.57 -26.23 5.43
C GLY A 44 -7.91 -25.45 6.58
N LEU A 45 -7.38 -24.25 6.30
CA LEU A 45 -6.82 -23.39 7.34
C LEU A 45 -7.93 -22.85 8.25
N TYR A 46 -9.02 -22.35 7.68
CA TYR A 46 -10.16 -21.88 8.46
C TYR A 46 -10.69 -22.95 9.42
N LYS A 47 -10.88 -24.18 8.92
CA LYS A 47 -11.30 -25.33 9.72
C LYS A 47 -10.31 -25.63 10.85
N ALA A 48 -9.01 -25.64 10.59
CA ALA A 48 -8.01 -25.87 11.63
C ALA A 48 -8.09 -24.81 12.76
N TYR A 49 -8.31 -23.53 12.41
CA TYR A 49 -8.51 -22.49 13.42
C TYR A 49 -9.84 -22.64 14.18
N ARG A 50 -10.91 -23.09 13.51
CA ARG A 50 -12.20 -23.39 14.15
C ARG A 50 -12.07 -24.55 15.13
N ASP A 51 -11.46 -25.65 14.71
CA ASP A 51 -11.21 -26.83 15.55
C ASP A 51 -10.37 -26.46 16.78
N LEU A 52 -9.34 -25.61 16.60
CA LEU A 52 -8.55 -25.09 17.71
C LEU A 52 -9.38 -24.20 18.64
N ARG A 53 -10.29 -23.37 18.11
CA ARG A 53 -11.13 -22.45 18.88
C ARG A 53 -12.22 -23.15 19.68
N ASP A 54 -12.80 -24.20 19.10
CA ASP A 54 -13.94 -24.94 19.63
C ASP A 54 -13.50 -26.13 20.51
N GLY A 55 -12.22 -26.53 20.43
CA GLY A 55 -11.64 -27.61 21.24
C GLY A 55 -11.16 -27.19 22.64
N ASP A 56 -10.97 -28.20 23.50
CA ASP A 56 -10.61 -28.02 24.93
C ASP A 56 -9.28 -27.27 25.13
N HIS A 57 -8.33 -27.42 24.19
CA HIS A 57 -7.04 -26.74 24.25
C HIS A 57 -7.16 -25.22 24.22
N TYR A 58 -8.21 -24.65 23.61
CA TYR A 58 -8.42 -23.21 23.60
C TYR A 58 -8.47 -22.65 25.03
N ALA A 59 -9.13 -23.36 25.95
CA ALA A 59 -9.28 -22.92 27.33
C ALA A 59 -7.91 -22.72 28.01
N THR A 60 -6.93 -23.56 27.66
CA THR A 60 -5.56 -23.54 28.20
C THR A 60 -4.64 -22.47 27.61
N LEU A 61 -5.03 -21.84 26.48
CA LEU A 61 -4.25 -20.78 25.86
C LEU A 61 -4.23 -19.51 26.73
N ASN A 62 -3.10 -18.81 26.69
CA ASN A 62 -3.01 -17.48 27.30
C ASN A 62 -3.79 -16.44 26.48
N THR A 63 -4.00 -15.26 27.06
CA THR A 63 -4.79 -14.18 26.44
C THR A 63 -4.28 -13.78 25.06
N ALA A 64 -2.96 -13.69 24.86
CA ALA A 64 -2.39 -13.29 23.58
C ALA A 64 -2.62 -14.35 22.49
N GLN A 65 -2.49 -15.63 22.84
CA GLN A 65 -2.75 -16.76 21.93
C GLN A 65 -4.23 -16.85 21.56
N LYS A 66 -5.13 -16.74 22.54
CA LYS A 66 -6.58 -16.68 22.31
C LYS A 66 -6.94 -15.57 21.33
N LYS A 67 -6.37 -14.37 21.56
CA LYS A 67 -6.60 -13.22 20.69
C LYS A 67 -6.07 -13.43 19.27
N ALA A 68 -4.94 -14.11 19.11
CA ALA A 68 -4.40 -14.44 17.79
C ALA A 68 -5.33 -15.39 17.03
N VAL A 69 -5.86 -16.43 17.68
CA VAL A 69 -6.84 -17.35 17.10
C VAL A 69 -8.12 -16.63 16.71
N ASP A 70 -8.68 -15.82 17.61
CA ASP A 70 -9.93 -15.09 17.36
C ASP A 70 -9.79 -14.09 16.22
N ASN A 71 -8.66 -13.36 16.16
CA ASN A 71 -8.39 -12.43 15.08
C ASN A 71 -8.21 -13.17 13.75
N ALA A 72 -7.51 -14.31 13.73
CA ALA A 72 -7.36 -15.11 12.52
C ALA A 72 -8.73 -15.54 11.96
N LEU A 73 -9.62 -16.07 12.82
CA LEU A 73 -10.98 -16.46 12.44
C LEU A 73 -11.79 -15.28 11.88
N ARG A 74 -11.75 -14.14 12.56
CA ARG A 74 -12.39 -12.91 12.07
C ARG A 74 -11.84 -12.50 10.69
N ASP A 75 -10.53 -12.59 10.51
CA ASP A 75 -9.89 -12.17 9.25
C ASP A 75 -10.23 -13.14 8.10
N PHE A 76 -10.45 -14.45 8.37
CA PHE A 76 -11.04 -15.39 7.39
C PHE A 76 -12.47 -14.99 7.01
N GLU A 77 -13.32 -14.66 7.99
CA GLU A 77 -14.70 -14.23 7.74
C GLU A 77 -14.76 -12.94 6.91
N LEU A 78 -13.91 -11.96 7.24
CA LEU A 78 -13.77 -10.71 6.47
C LEU A 78 -13.21 -10.94 5.06
N SER A 79 -12.46 -12.03 4.86
CA SER A 79 -11.98 -12.45 3.54
C SER A 79 -13.04 -13.18 2.71
N GLY A 80 -14.25 -13.36 3.27
CA GLY A 80 -15.38 -13.94 2.55
C GLY A 80 -15.41 -15.48 2.53
N ILE A 81 -14.70 -16.16 3.43
CA ILE A 81 -14.69 -17.65 3.49
C ILE A 81 -16.10 -18.26 3.59
N GLY A 82 -17.04 -17.57 4.24
CA GLY A 82 -18.42 -18.03 4.43
C GLY A 82 -19.34 -17.78 3.22
N LEU A 83 -18.84 -17.13 2.17
CA LEU A 83 -19.63 -16.85 0.97
C LEU A 83 -19.75 -18.11 0.08
N PRO A 84 -20.81 -18.24 -0.74
CA PRO A 84 -20.84 -19.21 -1.84
C PRO A 84 -19.65 -19.03 -2.79
N LYS A 85 -19.21 -20.10 -3.45
CA LYS A 85 -18.00 -20.12 -4.31
C LYS A 85 -17.96 -19.02 -5.37
N GLU A 86 -19.09 -18.77 -6.03
CA GLU A 86 -19.23 -17.68 -7.01
C GLU A 86 -18.96 -16.30 -6.40
N LYS A 87 -19.42 -16.07 -5.17
CA LYS A 87 -19.20 -14.82 -4.44
C LYS A 87 -17.79 -14.73 -3.84
N GLN A 88 -17.16 -15.85 -3.50
CA GLN A 88 -15.74 -15.90 -3.11
C GLN A 88 -14.84 -15.46 -4.28
N GLN A 89 -15.12 -15.98 -5.49
CA GLN A 89 -14.42 -15.56 -6.70
C GLN A 89 -14.61 -14.06 -6.96
N ARG A 90 -15.85 -13.57 -6.87
CA ARG A 90 -16.14 -12.14 -7.03
C ARG A 90 -15.41 -11.27 -6.00
N TYR A 91 -15.32 -11.73 -4.75
CA TYR A 91 -14.53 -11.04 -3.71
C TYR A 91 -13.06 -10.92 -4.14
N GLY A 92 -12.46 -12.01 -4.64
CA GLY A 92 -11.08 -12.00 -5.13
C GLY A 92 -10.84 -11.00 -6.26
N GLU A 93 -11.75 -10.95 -7.24
CA GLU A 93 -11.70 -9.96 -8.33
C GLU A 93 -11.75 -8.52 -7.80
N ILE A 94 -12.63 -8.25 -6.82
CA ILE A 94 -12.75 -6.92 -6.20
C ILE A 94 -11.48 -6.58 -5.42
N ALA A 95 -10.94 -7.50 -4.64
CA ALA A 95 -9.72 -7.30 -3.85
C ALA A 95 -8.53 -6.97 -4.74
N THR A 96 -8.34 -7.72 -5.83
CA THR A 96 -7.30 -7.44 -6.84
C THR A 96 -7.50 -6.06 -7.46
N ARG A 97 -8.72 -5.73 -7.87
CA ARG A 97 -9.00 -4.42 -8.48
C ARG A 97 -8.77 -3.25 -7.52
N LEU A 98 -9.07 -3.43 -6.23
CA LEU A 98 -8.79 -2.42 -5.20
C LEU A 98 -7.28 -2.18 -5.03
N SER A 99 -6.47 -3.23 -5.03
CA SER A 99 -5.00 -3.12 -4.97
C SER A 99 -4.44 -2.33 -6.15
N GLU A 100 -4.89 -2.64 -7.37
CA GLU A 100 -4.50 -1.92 -8.59
C GLU A 100 -4.86 -0.44 -8.52
N LEU A 101 -6.13 -0.13 -8.20
CA LEU A 101 -6.62 1.25 -8.12
C LEU A 101 -5.92 2.05 -7.03
N GLY A 102 -5.64 1.43 -5.87
CA GLY A 102 -4.90 2.06 -4.79
C GLY A 102 -3.48 2.44 -5.20
N ASN A 103 -2.79 1.56 -5.92
CA ASN A 103 -1.47 1.85 -6.46
C ASN A 103 -1.51 2.95 -7.53
N GLN A 104 -2.44 2.86 -8.48
CA GLN A 104 -2.63 3.86 -9.52
C GLN A 104 -2.91 5.25 -8.93
N TYR A 105 -3.77 5.33 -7.92
CA TYR A 105 -4.05 6.57 -7.21
C TYR A 105 -2.78 7.15 -6.58
N SER A 106 -1.99 6.33 -5.88
CA SER A 106 -0.72 6.77 -5.27
C SER A 106 0.26 7.30 -6.32
N ASN A 107 0.39 6.62 -7.46
CA ASN A 107 1.26 7.05 -8.56
C ASN A 107 0.78 8.39 -9.15
N ASN A 108 -0.53 8.53 -9.39
CA ASN A 108 -1.12 9.77 -9.92
C ASN A 108 -0.89 10.97 -9.00
N VAL A 109 -1.06 10.79 -7.68
CA VAL A 109 -0.80 11.86 -6.69
C VAL A 109 0.67 12.26 -6.68
N LEU A 110 1.59 11.28 -6.74
CA LEU A 110 3.02 11.53 -6.79
C LEU A 110 3.39 12.30 -8.07
N ASP A 111 2.89 11.86 -9.22
CA ASP A 111 3.17 12.47 -10.52
C ASP A 111 2.61 13.90 -10.61
N ALA A 112 1.39 14.13 -10.10
CA ALA A 112 0.83 15.48 -10.00
C ALA A 112 1.68 16.40 -9.10
N THR A 113 2.16 15.88 -7.97
CA THR A 113 3.02 16.64 -7.03
C THR A 113 4.39 16.97 -7.63
N MET A 114 4.99 16.02 -8.37
CA MET A 114 6.29 16.23 -9.03
C MET A 114 6.18 17.10 -10.29
N GLY A 115 5.07 17.00 -11.01
CA GLY A 115 4.79 17.73 -12.24
C GLY A 115 4.46 19.21 -12.03
N TRP A 116 3.93 19.58 -10.86
CA TRP A 116 3.58 20.97 -10.58
C TRP A 116 4.81 21.87 -10.41
N THR A 117 4.83 22.99 -11.14
CA THR A 117 5.76 24.09 -10.89
C THR A 117 5.09 25.43 -11.10
N LYS A 118 5.38 26.39 -10.22
CA LYS A 118 5.18 27.81 -10.47
C LYS A 118 6.54 28.48 -10.69
N LEU A 119 6.77 28.96 -11.91
CA LEU A 119 7.88 29.87 -12.17
C LEU A 119 7.47 31.26 -11.69
N VAL A 120 8.28 31.87 -10.83
CA VAL A 120 8.12 33.27 -10.40
C VAL A 120 9.32 34.03 -10.92
N THR A 121 9.07 35.03 -11.77
CA THR A 121 10.10 35.86 -12.38
C THR A 121 10.19 37.26 -11.77
N ASP A 122 9.12 37.72 -11.13
CA ASP A 122 9.07 38.98 -10.39
C ASP A 122 9.31 38.72 -8.90
N GLU A 123 10.35 39.34 -8.32
CA GLU A 123 10.65 39.23 -6.89
C GLU A 123 9.55 39.85 -6.01
N ALA A 124 8.78 40.81 -6.53
CA ALA A 124 7.69 41.43 -5.78
C ALA A 124 6.55 40.43 -5.47
N GLU A 125 6.32 39.42 -6.30
CA GLU A 125 5.37 38.32 -6.02
C GLU A 125 5.78 37.47 -4.80
N LEU A 126 7.02 37.58 -4.34
CA LEU A 126 7.55 36.87 -3.16
C LEU A 126 7.51 37.72 -1.89
N ALA A 127 6.94 38.93 -1.94
CA ALA A 127 6.78 39.79 -0.78
C ALA A 127 6.08 39.03 0.37
N GLY A 128 6.69 39.05 1.57
CA GLY A 128 6.18 38.35 2.75
C GLY A 128 6.67 36.90 2.94
N CYS A 129 7.30 36.28 1.94
CA CYS A 129 8.04 35.03 2.17
C CYS A 129 9.44 35.34 2.75
N GLN A 130 10.04 34.41 3.51
CA GLN A 130 11.38 34.59 4.07
C GLN A 130 12.48 34.33 3.02
N LYS A 131 13.53 35.18 2.99
CA LYS A 131 14.68 35.07 2.04
C LYS A 131 15.32 33.69 1.95
N ALA A 132 15.44 32.98 3.06
CA ALA A 132 15.99 31.63 3.11
C ALA A 132 15.19 30.61 2.28
N ARG A 133 13.89 30.83 2.07
CA ARG A 133 12.96 29.89 1.42
C ARG A 133 13.18 29.80 -0.09
N TRP A 134 13.50 30.90 -0.78
CA TRP A 134 13.76 30.89 -2.22
C TRP A 134 15.23 30.64 -2.58
N LEU A 135 16.19 30.98 -1.70
CA LEU A 135 17.59 30.58 -1.88
C LEU A 135 17.75 29.06 -2.00
N ARG A 136 16.95 28.29 -1.23
CA ARG A 136 16.88 26.82 -1.31
C ARG A 136 16.35 26.28 -2.64
N GLN A 137 15.73 27.11 -3.48
CA GLN A 137 15.18 26.68 -4.79
C GLN A 137 16.18 26.82 -5.95
N LYS A 138 17.30 27.52 -5.77
CA LYS A 138 18.33 27.72 -6.81
C LYS A 138 18.85 26.41 -7.46
N PRO A 139 19.11 25.32 -6.71
CA PRO A 139 19.52 24.05 -7.31
C PRO A 139 18.42 23.42 -8.17
N ARG A 140 17.15 23.60 -7.81
CA ARG A 140 15.98 23.07 -8.52
C ARG A 140 15.75 23.79 -9.86
N LEU A 141 15.98 25.10 -9.90
CA LEU A 141 15.88 25.92 -11.12
C LEU A 141 16.98 25.53 -12.14
N LYS A 142 18.22 25.35 -11.66
CA LYS A 142 19.34 24.87 -12.50
C LYS A 142 19.06 23.50 -13.13
N ARG A 143 18.49 22.56 -12.36
CA ARG A 143 18.13 21.22 -12.86
C ARG A 143 17.03 21.24 -13.94
N LYS A 144 16.19 22.27 -13.97
CA LYS A 144 15.12 22.44 -14.98
C LYS A 144 15.51 23.37 -16.14
N ASN A 145 16.78 23.76 -16.26
CA ASN A 145 17.26 24.75 -17.26
C ASN A 145 16.49 26.09 -17.24
N LEU A 146 15.91 26.47 -16.10
CA LEU A 146 15.20 27.73 -15.93
C LEU A 146 16.14 28.77 -15.32
N LYS A 147 16.27 29.93 -15.98
CA LYS A 147 16.98 31.10 -15.41
C LYS A 147 15.98 31.92 -14.59
N ALA A 148 16.23 32.06 -13.29
CA ALA A 148 15.61 33.13 -12.52
C ALA A 148 16.40 34.41 -12.79
N THR A 149 15.81 35.37 -13.49
CA THR A 149 16.28 36.75 -13.50
C THR A 149 16.09 37.31 -12.09
N CYS A 150 17.19 37.81 -11.53
CA CYS A 150 17.17 38.69 -10.38
C CYS A 150 17.00 40.12 -10.88
#